data_AF-A0A2W5TEH9-F1
#
_entry.id   AF-A0A2W5TEH9-F1
#
_cell.length_a   1.000
_cell.length_b   1.000
_cell.length_c   1.000
_cell.angle_alpha   90.00
_cell.angle_beta   90.00
_cell.angle_gamma   90.00
#
_symmetry.space_group_name_H-M   'P 1'
#
loop_
_entity.id
_entity.type
_entity.pdbx_description
1 polymer ?
#
loop_
_entity_poly.entity_id
_entity_poly.type
_entity_poly.pdbx_seq_one_letter_code
_entity_poly.pdbx_strand_id
1 'polypeptide(L)'
;MKTHTTNYEDTFIAIAKDSSATKGTEPDAAKPTIASITFRLIHENPYRFTSDDVLFMVHAERKGIPEAKWDQERKAFFAKPQACLRASPLPKTYGWGIHSDERGRVALYPVESKDYKKLEKSAATVRFAMASSRAK
;
A
#
# COMPACT_ATOMS: atom_id res chain seq x y z
N MET A 1 -10.90 9.16 22.10
CA MET A 1 -9.71 9.38 21.25
C MET A 1 -10.12 9.17 19.80
N LYS A 2 -9.62 9.99 18.86
CA LYS A 2 -9.96 9.86 17.43
C LYS A 2 -9.13 8.74 16.81
N THR A 3 -9.76 7.76 16.18
CA THR A 3 -9.08 6.74 15.39
C THR A 3 -8.80 7.30 13.99
N HIS A 4 -7.57 7.18 13.54
CA HIS A 4 -7.15 7.57 12.20
C HIS A 4 -7.24 6.39 11.23
N THR A 5 -7.54 6.67 9.97
CA THR A 5 -7.53 5.67 8.88
C THR A 5 -6.67 6.16 7.73
N THR A 6 -6.17 5.21 6.95
CA THR A 6 -5.40 5.40 5.72
C THR A 6 -6.12 4.85 4.50
N ASN A 7 -7.34 4.33 4.68
CA ASN A 7 -8.14 3.77 3.60
C ASN A 7 -8.56 4.86 2.62
N TYR A 8 -8.48 4.51 1.34
CA TYR A 8 -9.14 5.22 0.26
C TYR A 8 -10.24 4.34 -0.29
N GLU A 9 -11.26 4.94 -0.87
CA GLU A 9 -12.34 4.24 -1.59
C GLU A 9 -12.31 4.69 -3.05
N ASP A 10 -12.57 3.76 -3.98
CA ASP A 10 -12.57 3.98 -5.44
C ASP A 10 -11.41 4.84 -5.94
N THR A 11 -10.22 4.55 -5.41
CA THR A 11 -9.02 5.35 -5.66
C THR A 11 -7.91 4.49 -6.22
N PHE A 12 -7.31 4.97 -7.30
CA PHE A 12 -6.08 4.44 -7.85
C PHE A 12 -4.87 5.28 -7.44
N ILE A 13 -3.88 4.65 -6.80
CA ILE A 13 -2.57 5.21 -6.50
C ILE A 13 -1.61 4.80 -7.63
N ALA A 14 -1.37 5.73 -8.56
CA ALA A 14 -0.33 5.61 -9.59
C ALA A 14 1.07 5.72 -8.99
N ILE A 15 2.08 5.21 -9.69
CA ILE A 15 3.48 5.29 -9.26
C ILE A 15 3.94 6.75 -9.08
N ALA A 16 5.00 6.97 -8.29
CA ALA A 16 5.53 8.32 -8.09
C ALA A 16 5.95 8.93 -9.44
N LYS A 17 5.69 10.25 -9.62
CA LYS A 17 6.07 10.96 -10.86
C LYS A 17 7.58 10.99 -11.10
N ASP A 18 8.38 10.89 -10.04
CA ASP A 18 9.84 10.80 -10.09
C ASP A 18 10.36 9.35 -10.12
N SER A 19 9.47 8.35 -10.25
CA SER A 19 9.86 6.95 -10.35
C SER A 19 10.40 6.63 -11.74
N SER A 20 11.54 5.95 -11.82
CA SER A 20 12.12 5.44 -13.07
C SER A 20 11.66 4.02 -13.43
N ALA A 21 10.77 3.43 -12.63
CA ALA A 21 10.31 2.06 -12.84
C ALA A 21 9.44 1.94 -14.10
N THR A 22 9.86 1.09 -15.04
CA THR A 22 9.12 0.80 -16.28
C THR A 22 8.33 -0.50 -16.22
N LYS A 23 8.53 -1.29 -15.16
CA LYS A 23 7.80 -2.53 -14.88
C LYS A 23 7.63 -2.77 -13.39
N GLY A 24 6.60 -3.53 -13.01
CA GLY A 24 6.45 -4.06 -11.65
C GLY A 24 7.59 -5.02 -11.32
N THR A 25 8.38 -4.71 -10.28
CA THR A 25 9.46 -5.56 -9.80
C THR A 25 9.10 -6.12 -8.43
N GLU A 26 9.13 -7.43 -8.29
CA GLU A 26 8.85 -8.07 -7.00
C GLU A 26 9.98 -7.77 -6.01
N PRO A 27 9.68 -7.31 -4.78
CA PRO A 27 10.69 -7.17 -3.75
C PRO A 27 11.28 -8.53 -3.34
N ASP A 28 12.56 -8.54 -2.94
CA ASP A 28 13.24 -9.74 -2.45
C ASP A 28 12.50 -10.35 -1.24
N ALA A 29 11.91 -11.53 -1.44
CA ALA A 29 11.16 -12.26 -0.43
C ALA A 29 12.05 -12.85 0.68
N ALA A 30 13.35 -13.04 0.44
CA ALA A 30 14.27 -13.58 1.44
C ALA A 30 14.52 -12.60 2.61
N LYS A 31 14.20 -11.32 2.43
CA LYS A 31 14.33 -10.28 3.45
C LYS A 31 12.94 -9.77 3.85
N PRO A 32 12.53 -9.84 5.14
CA PRO A 32 11.23 -9.35 5.60
C PRO A 32 11.22 -7.82 5.73
N THR A 33 11.35 -7.14 4.60
CA THR A 33 11.27 -5.68 4.48
C THR A 33 9.81 -5.21 4.43
N ILE A 34 9.57 -3.92 4.67
CA ILE A 34 8.22 -3.33 4.48
C ILE A 34 7.72 -3.60 3.06
N ALA A 35 8.58 -3.50 2.04
CA ALA A 35 8.20 -3.72 0.65
C ALA A 35 7.78 -5.16 0.40
N SER A 36 8.58 -6.15 0.81
CA SER A 36 8.29 -7.57 0.58
C SER A 36 7.08 -8.06 1.36
N ILE A 37 6.90 -7.63 2.61
CA ILE A 37 5.71 -7.99 3.40
C ILE A 37 4.45 -7.35 2.77
N THR A 38 4.50 -6.05 2.44
CA THR A 38 3.37 -5.36 1.79
C THR A 38 3.03 -6.01 0.45
N PHE A 39 4.04 -6.35 -0.35
CA PHE A 39 3.86 -7.01 -1.64
C PHE A 39 3.17 -8.35 -1.47
N ARG A 40 3.71 -9.23 -0.61
CA ARG A 40 3.14 -10.55 -0.31
C ARG A 40 1.67 -10.46 0.12
N LEU A 41 1.37 -9.59 1.09
CA LEU A 41 0.02 -9.44 1.62
C LEU A 41 -1.00 -9.06 0.55
N ILE A 42 -0.67 -8.12 -0.35
CA ILE A 42 -1.62 -7.63 -1.35
C ILE A 42 -1.63 -8.51 -2.60
N HIS A 43 -0.45 -8.93 -3.09
CA HIS A 43 -0.31 -9.69 -4.33
C HIS A 43 -0.99 -11.07 -4.22
N GLU A 44 -0.83 -11.75 -3.07
CA GLU A 44 -1.45 -13.06 -2.84
C GLU A 44 -2.95 -12.94 -2.47
N ASN A 45 -3.41 -11.74 -2.08
CA ASN A 45 -4.77 -11.52 -1.61
C ASN A 45 -5.41 -10.25 -2.20
N PRO A 46 -5.55 -10.16 -3.54
CA PRO A 46 -6.11 -8.98 -4.17
C PRO A 46 -7.54 -8.73 -3.68
N TYR A 47 -7.82 -7.49 -3.28
CA TYR A 47 -9.11 -7.05 -2.73
C TYR A 47 -9.59 -7.83 -1.49
N ARG A 48 -8.67 -8.40 -0.71
CA ARG A 48 -8.99 -9.00 0.59
C ARG A 48 -8.85 -8.02 1.74
N PHE A 49 -7.76 -7.25 1.74
CA PHE A 49 -7.35 -6.40 2.86
C PHE A 49 -7.49 -4.92 2.50
N THR A 50 -7.79 -4.09 3.49
CA THR A 50 -7.76 -2.63 3.33
C THR A 50 -6.36 -2.06 3.55
N SER A 51 -6.15 -0.76 3.25
CA SER A 51 -4.87 -0.10 3.54
C SER A 51 -4.51 -0.18 5.03
N ASP A 52 -5.48 0.01 5.91
CA ASP A 52 -5.29 -0.09 7.35
C ASP A 52 -4.87 -1.50 7.77
N ASP A 53 -5.51 -2.53 7.22
CA ASP A 53 -5.18 -3.92 7.52
C ASP A 53 -3.76 -4.26 7.08
N VAL A 54 -3.40 -3.88 5.85
CA VAL A 54 -2.04 -4.10 5.33
C VAL A 54 -1.00 -3.41 6.19
N LEU A 55 -1.19 -2.13 6.51
CA LEU A 55 -0.22 -1.37 7.31
C LEU A 55 -0.09 -1.94 8.73
N PHE A 56 -1.20 -2.36 9.34
CA PHE A 56 -1.17 -2.97 10.66
C PHE A 56 -0.53 -4.36 10.64
N MET A 57 -0.84 -5.22 9.66
CA MET A 57 -0.22 -6.54 9.53
C MET A 57 1.29 -6.42 9.31
N VAL A 58 1.75 -5.49 8.47
CA VAL A 58 3.18 -5.18 8.32
C VAL A 58 3.79 -4.75 9.65
N HIS A 59 3.10 -3.93 10.43
CA HIS A 59 3.56 -3.51 11.76
C HIS A 59 3.68 -4.68 12.73
N ALA A 60 2.63 -5.51 12.82
CA ALA A 60 2.53 -6.65 13.70
C ALA A 60 3.60 -7.69 13.38
N GLU A 61 3.76 -8.05 12.11
CA GLU A 61 4.78 -9.02 11.67
C GLU A 61 6.20 -8.54 11.98
N ARG A 62 6.52 -7.28 11.64
CA ARG A 62 7.86 -6.71 11.91
C ARG A 62 8.20 -6.60 13.39
N LYS A 63 7.19 -6.51 14.26
CA LYS A 63 7.37 -6.44 15.70
C LYS A 63 7.14 -7.77 16.42
N GLY A 64 6.76 -8.83 15.71
CA GLY A 64 6.40 -10.11 16.31
C GLY A 64 5.21 -10.03 17.28
N ILE A 65 4.21 -9.21 16.95
CA ILE A 65 3.03 -9.04 17.82
C ILE A 65 2.11 -10.26 17.67
N PRO A 66 1.82 -11.00 18.76
CA PRO A 66 0.93 -12.16 18.70
C PRO A 66 -0.52 -11.72 18.43
N GLU A 67 -1.28 -12.53 17.69
CA GLU A 67 -2.67 -12.26 17.29
C GLU A 67 -3.59 -11.94 18.48
N ALA A 68 -3.37 -12.59 19.62
CA ALA A 68 -4.11 -12.33 20.86
C ALA A 68 -4.02 -10.87 21.36
N LYS A 69 -3.04 -10.09 20.89
CA LYS A 69 -2.86 -8.67 21.24
C LYS A 69 -3.28 -7.71 20.12
N TRP A 70 -3.70 -8.22 18.97
CA TRP A 70 -3.93 -7.39 17.79
C TRP A 70 -4.99 -6.31 18.01
N ASP A 71 -6.09 -6.60 18.71
CA ASP A 71 -7.14 -5.61 18.94
C ASP A 71 -6.65 -4.38 19.70
N GLN A 72 -5.84 -4.59 20.74
CA GLN A 72 -5.27 -3.51 21.53
C GLN A 72 -4.19 -2.76 20.74
N GLU A 73 -3.30 -3.48 20.08
CA GLU A 73 -2.20 -2.89 19.32
C GLU A 73 -2.69 -2.14 18.08
N ARG A 74 -3.75 -2.61 17.42
CA ARG A 74 -4.37 -1.94 16.27
C ARG A 74 -4.98 -0.61 16.70
N LYS A 75 -5.67 -0.58 17.84
CA LYS A 75 -6.19 0.68 18.41
C LYS A 75 -5.05 1.65 18.74
N ALA A 76 -3.97 1.18 19.36
CA ALA A 76 -2.81 2.01 19.68
C ALA A 76 -2.08 2.52 18.42
N PHE A 77 -1.95 1.67 17.39
CA PHE A 77 -1.34 2.02 16.11
C PHE A 77 -2.10 3.15 15.42
N PHE A 78 -3.43 3.06 15.35
CA PHE A 78 -4.29 4.07 14.72
C PHE A 78 -4.74 5.22 15.64
N ALA A 79 -4.27 5.27 16.89
CA ALA A 79 -4.47 6.42 17.78
C ALA A 79 -3.70 7.67 17.33
N LYS A 80 -2.75 7.50 16.41
CA LYS A 80 -2.01 8.58 15.74
C LYS A 80 -2.07 8.40 14.23
N PRO A 81 -1.91 9.47 13.43
CA PRO A 81 -1.85 9.37 11.98
C PRO A 81 -0.74 8.41 11.53
N GLN A 82 -1.04 7.59 10.53
CA GLN A 82 -0.09 6.67 9.89
C GLN A 82 0.17 7.09 8.45
N ALA A 83 1.35 6.73 7.94
CA ALA A 83 1.66 6.93 6.52
C ALA A 83 0.83 5.96 5.68
N CYS A 84 -0.01 6.48 4.79
CA CYS A 84 -0.82 5.66 3.88
C CYS A 84 0.03 4.96 2.80
N LEU A 85 -0.60 4.09 2.02
CA LEU A 85 0.08 3.33 0.95
C LEU A 85 0.66 4.21 -0.17
N ARG A 86 0.29 5.50 -0.29
CA ARG A 86 0.99 6.44 -1.18
C ARG A 86 2.46 6.64 -0.81
N ALA A 87 2.84 6.38 0.43
CA ALA A 87 4.22 6.44 0.91
C ALA A 87 4.92 5.06 0.88
N SER A 88 4.23 3.99 0.46
CA SER A 88 4.80 2.64 0.37
C SER A 88 5.94 2.61 -0.66
N PRO A 89 7.00 1.81 -0.45
CA PRO A 89 8.02 1.57 -1.46
C PRO A 89 7.44 1.05 -2.79
N LEU A 90 6.33 0.29 -2.74
CA LEU A 90 5.76 -0.35 -3.94
C LEU A 90 5.45 0.64 -5.08
N PRO A 91 4.59 1.65 -4.87
CA PRO A 91 4.31 2.66 -5.89
C PRO A 91 5.42 3.72 -6.02
N LYS A 92 6.36 3.81 -5.07
CA LYS A 92 7.45 4.78 -5.14
C LYS A 92 8.62 4.31 -6.02
N THR A 93 9.05 3.07 -5.85
CA THR A 93 10.30 2.56 -6.43
C THR A 93 10.17 1.24 -7.16
N TYR A 94 9.16 0.41 -6.84
CA TYR A 94 9.05 -0.95 -7.42
C TYR A 94 8.11 -1.03 -8.63
N GLY A 95 7.52 0.07 -9.09
CA GLY A 95 6.71 0.07 -10.31
C GLY A 95 5.31 -0.53 -10.15
N TRP A 96 4.74 -0.50 -8.95
CA TRP A 96 3.41 -1.05 -8.67
C TRP A 96 2.39 0.04 -8.32
N GLY A 97 1.34 0.18 -9.13
CA GLY A 97 0.14 0.92 -8.74
C GLY A 97 -0.69 0.15 -7.71
N ILE A 98 -1.44 0.88 -6.88
CA ILE A 98 -2.34 0.30 -5.87
C ILE A 98 -3.75 0.81 -6.12
N HIS A 99 -4.69 -0.08 -6.40
CA HIS A 99 -6.10 0.26 -6.48
C HIS A 99 -6.81 -0.05 -5.17
N SER A 100 -7.70 0.82 -4.72
CA SER A 100 -8.64 0.57 -3.63
C SER A 100 -10.05 0.54 -4.21
N ASP A 101 -10.81 -0.53 -3.97
CA ASP A 101 -12.20 -0.64 -4.42
C ASP A 101 -13.17 0.22 -3.59
N GLU A 102 -14.47 0.12 -3.89
CA GLU A 102 -15.57 0.79 -3.17
C GLU A 102 -15.60 0.49 -1.66
N ARG A 103 -14.95 -0.59 -1.21
CA ARG A 103 -14.85 -1.02 0.21
C ARG A 103 -13.47 -0.73 0.80
N GLY A 104 -12.62 -0.03 0.05
CA GLY A 104 -11.25 0.30 0.40
C GLY A 104 -10.28 -0.88 0.44
N ARG A 105 -10.65 -2.03 -0.15
CA ARG A 105 -9.79 -3.21 -0.25
C ARG A 105 -8.83 -3.03 -1.40
N VAL A 106 -7.59 -3.46 -1.23
CA VAL A 106 -6.49 -3.09 -2.13
C VAL A 106 -6.01 -4.23 -3.03
N ALA A 107 -5.55 -3.87 -4.24
CA ALA A 107 -4.86 -4.76 -5.17
C ALA A 107 -3.69 -4.06 -5.86
N LEU A 108 -2.70 -4.84 -6.31
CA LEU A 108 -1.51 -4.33 -7.01
C LEU A 108 -1.65 -4.47 -8.53
N TYR A 109 -1.18 -3.47 -9.24
CA TYR A 109 -1.13 -3.45 -10.70
C TYR A 109 0.26 -3.02 -11.17
N PRO A 110 0.99 -3.83 -11.95
CA PRO A 110 2.31 -3.45 -12.42
C PRO A 110 2.19 -2.39 -13.52
N VAL A 111 3.09 -1.40 -13.55
CA VAL A 111 2.98 -0.20 -14.40
C VAL A 111 2.89 -0.49 -15.91
N GLU A 112 3.47 -1.59 -16.37
CA GLU A 112 3.45 -2.03 -17.76
C GLU A 112 2.09 -2.62 -18.18
N SER A 113 1.24 -3.01 -17.23
CA SER A 113 -0.01 -3.71 -17.52
C SER A 113 -1.05 -2.81 -18.19
N LYS A 114 -1.95 -3.44 -18.97
CA LYS A 114 -3.11 -2.75 -19.55
C LYS A 114 -4.07 -2.25 -18.47
N ASP A 115 -4.24 -3.02 -17.41
CA ASP A 115 -5.15 -2.67 -16.30
C ASP A 115 -4.66 -1.45 -15.52
N TYR A 116 -3.34 -1.32 -15.30
CA TYR A 116 -2.76 -0.10 -14.74
C TYR A 116 -3.17 1.13 -15.58
N LYS A 117 -2.94 1.08 -16.90
CA LYS A 117 -3.25 2.19 -17.82
C LYS A 117 -4.75 2.49 -17.88
N LYS A 118 -5.59 1.47 -17.70
CA LYS A 118 -7.04 1.63 -17.62
C LYS A 118 -7.42 2.37 -16.34
N LEU A 119 -6.97 1.89 -15.19
CA LEU A 119 -7.25 2.48 -13.88
C LEU A 119 -6.74 3.93 -13.77
N GLU A 120 -5.57 4.23 -14.31
CA GLU A 120 -5.03 5.61 -14.35
C GLU A 120 -5.93 6.58 -15.12
N LYS A 121 -6.74 6.10 -16.06
CA LYS A 121 -7.65 6.93 -16.87
C LYS A 121 -9.10 6.88 -16.41
N SER A 122 -9.53 5.76 -15.82
CA SER A 122 -10.95 5.48 -15.57
C SER A 122 -11.31 5.32 -14.09
N ALA A 123 -10.36 5.29 -13.16
CA ALA A 123 -10.69 5.26 -11.74
C ALA A 123 -11.38 6.56 -11.32
N ALA A 124 -12.30 6.48 -10.35
CA ALA A 124 -13.04 7.64 -9.88
C ALA A 124 -12.11 8.72 -9.31
N THR A 125 -11.10 8.29 -8.55
CA THR A 125 -10.02 9.17 -8.07
C THR A 125 -8.67 8.59 -8.44
N VAL A 126 -7.77 9.42 -8.98
CA VAL A 126 -6.37 9.06 -9.21
C VAL A 126 -5.46 9.94 -8.35
N ARG A 127 -4.55 9.30 -7.62
CA ARG A 127 -3.51 9.95 -6.82
C ARG A 127 -2.16 9.41 -7.24
N PHE A 128 -1.12 10.24 -7.22
CA PHE A 128 0.25 9.76 -7.39
C PHE A 128 0.85 9.41 -6.04
N ALA A 129 1.73 8.40 -6.03
CA ALA A 129 2.58 8.10 -4.89
C ALA A 129 3.40 9.34 -4.49
N MET A 130 3.81 9.39 -3.23
CA MET A 130 4.66 10.47 -2.72
C MET A 130 6.04 10.38 -3.36
N ALA A 131 6.64 11.53 -3.69
CA ALA A 131 7.97 11.58 -4.29
C ALA A 131 9.01 10.78 -3.48
N SER A 132 9.93 10.14 -4.18
CA SER A 132 11.06 9.42 -3.58
C SER A 132 12.14 10.39 -3.11
N SER A 133 12.30 11.50 -3.82
CA SER A 133 13.13 12.63 -3.41
C SER A 133 12.41 13.48 -2.34
N ARG A 134 13.11 13.77 -1.22
CA ARG A 134 12.72 14.91 -0.37
C ARG A 134 13.29 16.15 -1.05
N ALA A 135 12.45 17.12 -1.39
CA ALA A 135 12.95 18.47 -1.69
C ALA A 135 13.77 18.92 -0.48
N LYS A 136 15.04 19.22 -0.71
CA LYS A 136 15.99 19.64 0.32
C LYS A 136 15.75 21.08 0.70
#